data_AF-A0A9X1NJD1-F1
#
_entry.id   AF-A0A9X1NJD1-F1
#
_cell.length_a   1.000
_cell.length_b   1.000
_cell.length_c   1.000
_cell.angle_alpha   90.00
_cell.angle_beta   90.00
_cell.angle_gamma   90.00
#
_symmetry.space_group_name_H-M   'P 1'
#
loop_
_entity.id
_entity.type
_entity.pdbx_description
1 polymer ?
#
loop_
_entity_poly.entity_id
_entity_poly.type
_entity_poly.pdbx_seq_one_letter_code
_entity_poly.pdbx_strand_id
1 'polypeptide(L)'
;MSPKKRPRKNDRAHSTRRRAKAERPGAVGRFNRERMPSYKVSPLLEALHLVPGPLVPIYAVPAAWHQRASRSQLGTCVIVCHQIAGALGHLGIAAHPVAATATVYQRVANGPLQGWKATDTGSGDQAPVVTDQGTTDGHMVIHVPEPGLVIDATIVQNLTILEAAYHNVGYSVPTVELIPPGPAPVEPVEFVYDESLRVTWHLQAQWTGTMNRLLDDEELKRLAQHGATSLARDALNEMNGLLQDEPRLDVLGHHRQVDALLLGNTALPACD
;
A
#
# COMPACT_ATOMS: atom_id res chain seq x y z
N MET A 1 -13.82 -36.64 36.53
CA MET A 1 -12.47 -37.03 36.09
C MET A 1 -12.25 -36.47 34.69
N SER A 2 -11.22 -35.65 34.57
CA SER A 2 -10.84 -34.91 33.35
C SER A 2 -10.26 -35.80 32.24
N PRO A 3 -10.19 -35.27 31.00
CA PRO A 3 -10.08 -36.02 29.75
C PRO A 3 -8.63 -36.13 29.24
N LYS A 4 -8.39 -37.00 28.24
CA LYS A 4 -7.14 -36.98 27.46
C LYS A 4 -7.34 -36.32 26.08
N LYS A 5 -6.57 -35.24 25.92
CA LYS A 5 -6.35 -34.36 24.76
C LYS A 5 -5.43 -34.98 23.70
N ARG A 6 -5.55 -34.53 22.44
CA ARG A 6 -4.58 -33.74 21.62
C ARG A 6 -4.83 -33.95 20.10
N PRO A 7 -4.33 -33.08 19.18
CA PRO A 7 -4.02 -31.65 19.26
C PRO A 7 -4.52 -30.80 18.04
N ARG A 8 -4.22 -29.51 18.12
CA ARG A 8 -4.56 -28.34 17.27
C ARG A 8 -4.02 -28.36 15.82
N LYS A 9 -4.68 -27.61 14.92
CA LYS A 9 -4.04 -26.83 13.85
C LYS A 9 -4.92 -25.64 13.41
N ASN A 10 -4.24 -24.54 13.08
CA ASN A 10 -4.69 -23.27 12.48
C ASN A 10 -5.04 -22.13 13.45
N ASP A 11 -3.97 -21.50 13.94
CA ASP A 11 -3.93 -20.08 14.24
C ASP A 11 -4.17 -19.29 12.94
N ARG A 12 -5.42 -18.89 12.70
CA ARG A 12 -5.73 -17.79 11.77
C ARG A 12 -5.54 -16.51 12.56
N ALA A 13 -4.46 -15.80 12.28
CA ALA A 13 -4.28 -14.43 12.76
C ALA A 13 -5.50 -13.60 12.36
N HIS A 14 -6.10 -12.98 13.35
CA HIS A 14 -7.41 -12.35 13.30
C HIS A 14 -7.40 -11.09 12.43
N SER A 15 -8.38 -11.00 11.52
CA SER A 15 -8.71 -9.79 10.78
C SER A 15 -9.01 -8.65 11.75
N THR A 16 -8.16 -7.63 11.74
CA THR A 16 -8.26 -6.43 12.55
C THR A 16 -9.22 -5.44 11.90
N ARG A 17 -10.53 -5.68 12.02
CA ARG A 17 -11.56 -4.72 11.58
C ARG A 17 -12.58 -4.49 12.69
N ARG A 18 -12.31 -3.50 13.55
CA ARG A 18 -13.39 -2.83 14.29
C ARG A 18 -14.20 -2.02 13.28
N ARG A 19 -15.52 -2.20 13.28
CA ARG A 19 -16.47 -1.44 12.47
C ARG A 19 -16.39 0.05 12.85
N ALA A 20 -15.62 0.83 12.10
CA ALA A 20 -15.80 2.28 12.08
C ALA A 20 -17.21 2.58 11.53
N LYS A 21 -18.01 3.31 12.30
CA LYS A 21 -19.39 3.65 11.94
C LYS A 21 -19.33 4.80 10.93
N ALA A 22 -19.59 4.51 9.65
CA ALA A 22 -19.64 5.53 8.61
C ALA A 22 -20.79 6.51 8.88
N GLU A 23 -20.49 7.80 8.96
CA GLU A 23 -21.50 8.86 8.81
C GLU A 23 -22.01 8.80 7.37
N ARG A 24 -23.35 8.72 7.19
CA ARG A 24 -23.98 8.76 5.88
C ARG A 24 -23.82 10.17 5.29
N PRO A 25 -23.11 10.37 4.16
CA PRO A 25 -23.13 11.66 3.50
C PRO A 25 -24.50 11.87 2.87
N GLY A 26 -25.13 13.01 3.15
CA GLY A 26 -26.33 13.46 2.45
C GLY A 26 -26.09 13.59 0.94
N ALA A 27 -27.14 13.35 0.16
CA ALA A 27 -27.28 13.51 -1.29
C ALA A 27 -26.05 14.10 -2.01
N VAL A 28 -25.14 13.22 -2.45
CA VAL A 28 -23.88 13.59 -3.11
C VAL A 28 -24.13 13.79 -4.60
N GLY A 29 -23.94 15.03 -5.07
CA GLY A 29 -23.85 15.36 -6.49
C GLY A 29 -22.73 14.57 -7.18
N ARG A 30 -22.83 14.42 -8.52
CA ARG A 30 -21.90 13.67 -9.40
C ARG A 30 -20.51 13.47 -8.79
N PHE A 31 -20.19 12.22 -8.42
CA PHE A 31 -18.88 11.80 -7.97
C PHE A 31 -17.78 12.34 -8.90
N ASN A 32 -16.81 13.07 -8.34
CA ASN A 32 -15.60 13.40 -9.09
C ASN A 32 -14.70 12.15 -9.07
N ARG A 33 -14.85 11.29 -10.09
CA ARG A 33 -14.18 9.99 -10.24
C ARG A 33 -12.65 10.07 -10.32
N GLU A 34 -12.07 11.26 -10.26
CA GLU A 34 -10.63 11.52 -10.41
C GLU A 34 -9.93 11.81 -9.07
N ARG A 35 -10.61 11.58 -7.93
CA ARG A 35 -10.06 11.87 -6.60
C ARG A 35 -10.24 10.71 -5.63
N MET A 36 -9.33 10.63 -4.67
CA MET A 36 -9.43 9.73 -3.53
C MET A 36 -10.54 10.17 -2.57
N PRO A 37 -11.16 9.23 -1.81
CA PRO A 37 -12.13 9.58 -0.78
C PRO A 37 -11.55 10.54 0.27
N SER A 38 -12.44 11.30 0.90
CA SER A 38 -12.09 12.18 2.02
C SER A 38 -12.11 11.38 3.32
N TYR A 39 -11.04 11.51 4.11
CA TYR A 39 -11.01 11.09 5.51
C TYR A 39 -10.42 12.19 6.39
N LYS A 40 -10.91 12.29 7.63
CA LYS A 40 -10.33 13.15 8.67
C LYS A 40 -9.05 12.53 9.22
N VAL A 41 -9.10 11.22 9.49
CA VAL A 41 -7.97 10.39 9.87
C VAL A 41 -8.02 9.14 9.00
N SER A 42 -6.88 8.78 8.42
CA SER A 42 -6.72 7.59 7.59
C SER A 42 -7.03 6.33 8.42
N PRO A 43 -7.93 5.44 7.98
CA PRO A 43 -8.18 4.16 8.64
C PRO A 43 -6.91 3.27 8.74
N LEU A 44 -5.92 3.50 7.88
CA LEU A 44 -4.64 2.77 7.94
C LEU A 44 -3.75 3.29 9.09
N LEU A 45 -3.87 4.57 9.47
CA LEU A 45 -3.17 5.09 10.66
C LEU A 45 -3.73 4.46 11.93
N GLU A 46 -5.06 4.37 12.05
CA GLU A 46 -5.69 3.68 13.18
C GLU A 46 -5.24 2.21 13.28
N ALA A 47 -5.06 1.55 12.12
CA ALA A 47 -4.64 0.16 12.05
C ALA A 47 -3.20 -0.08 12.53
N LEU A 48 -2.34 0.95 12.65
CA LEU A 48 -0.97 0.79 13.16
C LEU A 48 -0.94 0.23 14.59
N HIS A 49 -1.96 0.52 15.40
CA HIS A 49 -2.12 -0.06 16.74
C HIS A 49 -2.33 -1.58 16.74
N LEU A 50 -2.68 -2.16 15.59
CA LEU A 50 -3.03 -3.56 15.43
C LEU A 50 -1.94 -4.34 14.68
N VAL A 51 -0.98 -3.64 14.09
CA VAL A 51 0.15 -4.22 13.37
C VAL A 51 1.21 -4.68 14.39
N PRO A 52 1.83 -5.88 14.21
CA PRO A 52 2.96 -6.29 15.03
C PRO A 52 4.09 -5.27 15.01
N GLY A 53 4.70 -4.97 16.16
CA GLY A 53 5.76 -3.96 16.30
C GLY A 53 6.84 -3.96 15.21
N PRO A 54 7.44 -5.13 14.83
CA PRO A 54 8.42 -5.19 13.75
C PRO A 54 7.92 -4.74 12.37
N LEU A 55 6.61 -4.75 12.14
CA LEU A 55 6.01 -4.34 10.86
C LEU A 55 5.53 -2.89 10.88
N VAL A 56 5.43 -2.25 12.06
CA VAL A 56 4.91 -0.88 12.18
C VAL A 56 5.63 0.10 11.25
N PRO A 57 6.97 0.13 11.15
CA PRO A 57 7.64 1.05 10.22
C PRO A 57 7.28 0.82 8.75
N ILE A 58 7.02 -0.44 8.36
CA ILE A 58 6.64 -0.80 6.99
C ILE A 58 5.22 -0.31 6.69
N TYR A 59 4.29 -0.43 7.64
CA TYR A 59 2.90 0.03 7.49
C TYR A 59 2.75 1.55 7.69
N ALA A 60 3.62 2.19 8.47
CA ALA A 60 3.56 3.63 8.73
C ALA A 60 3.74 4.47 7.46
N VAL A 61 4.61 4.05 6.54
CA VAL A 61 4.83 4.75 5.26
C VAL A 61 3.59 4.77 4.36
N PRO A 62 2.96 3.63 3.98
CA PRO A 62 1.72 3.65 3.23
C PRO A 62 0.56 4.28 4.00
N ALA A 63 0.56 4.23 5.35
CA ALA A 63 -0.43 4.94 6.16
C ALA A 63 -0.32 6.47 6.04
N ALA A 64 0.90 7.00 6.10
CA ALA A 64 1.21 8.41 5.90
C ALA A 64 0.91 8.86 4.46
N TRP A 65 1.27 8.03 3.46
CA TRP A 65 0.89 8.28 2.07
C TRP A 65 -0.63 8.32 1.92
N HIS A 66 -1.34 7.36 2.50
CA HIS A 66 -2.80 7.35 2.48
C HIS A 66 -3.33 8.62 3.12
N GLN A 67 -2.87 9.03 4.32
CA GLN A 67 -3.30 10.30 4.92
C GLN A 67 -3.15 11.51 3.97
N ARG A 68 -2.03 11.61 3.25
CA ARG A 68 -1.77 12.69 2.26
C ARG A 68 -2.63 12.59 1.01
N ALA A 69 -3.00 11.39 0.59
CA ALA A 69 -3.81 11.15 -0.59
C ALA A 69 -5.27 11.58 -0.40
N SER A 70 -5.71 11.95 0.81
CA SER A 70 -7.08 12.42 1.07
C SER A 70 -7.47 13.54 0.13
N ARG A 71 -8.52 13.34 -0.69
CA ARG A 71 -9.01 14.29 -1.72
C ARG A 71 -8.00 14.68 -2.81
N SER A 72 -6.81 14.07 -2.85
CA SER A 72 -5.83 14.33 -3.90
C SER A 72 -6.34 13.81 -5.24
N GLN A 73 -5.78 14.34 -6.33
CA GLN A 73 -5.92 13.71 -7.63
C GLN A 73 -5.19 12.35 -7.63
N LEU A 74 -5.59 11.48 -8.55
CA LEU A 74 -4.90 10.21 -8.79
C LEU A 74 -3.44 10.51 -9.24
N GLY A 75 -2.48 9.88 -8.57
CA GLY A 75 -1.06 10.03 -8.88
C GLY A 75 -0.55 8.90 -9.78
N THR A 76 0.63 9.03 -10.37
CA THR A 76 1.23 7.94 -11.13
C THR A 76 1.77 6.86 -10.18
N CYS A 77 1.46 5.59 -10.46
CA CYS A 77 1.91 4.45 -9.63
C CYS A 77 3.44 4.39 -9.50
N VAL A 78 4.17 4.76 -10.57
CA VAL A 78 5.63 4.84 -10.60
C VAL A 78 6.15 5.80 -9.53
N ILE A 79 5.69 7.05 -9.53
CA ILE A 79 6.19 8.07 -8.60
C ILE A 79 5.85 7.69 -7.16
N VAL A 80 4.61 7.24 -6.92
CA VAL A 80 4.19 6.80 -5.58
C VAL A 80 5.03 5.62 -5.08
N CYS A 81 5.29 4.61 -5.92
CA CYS A 81 6.10 3.46 -5.53
C CYS A 81 7.53 3.86 -5.20
N HIS A 82 8.14 4.75 -5.98
CA HIS A 82 9.50 5.27 -5.70
C HIS A 82 9.54 6.13 -4.43
N GLN A 83 8.50 6.94 -4.18
CA GLN A 83 8.39 7.71 -2.94
C GLN A 83 8.30 6.80 -1.71
N ILE A 84 7.44 5.78 -1.73
CA ILE A 84 7.29 4.85 -0.60
C ILE A 84 8.53 3.99 -0.44
N ALA A 85 9.11 3.45 -1.52
CA ALA A 85 10.33 2.65 -1.45
C ALA A 85 11.53 3.47 -0.93
N GLY A 86 11.67 4.71 -1.40
CA GLY A 86 12.69 5.63 -0.89
C GLY A 86 12.46 6.00 0.58
N ALA A 87 11.21 6.20 1.00
CA ALA A 87 10.87 6.47 2.38
C ALA A 87 11.25 5.29 3.29
N LEU A 88 10.93 4.06 2.89
CA LEU A 88 11.38 2.84 3.58
C LEU A 88 12.91 2.74 3.60
N GLY A 89 13.59 3.11 2.51
CA GLY A 89 15.05 3.18 2.44
C GLY A 89 15.64 4.16 3.46
N HIS A 90 15.05 5.33 3.66
CA HIS A 90 15.45 6.28 4.71
C HIS A 90 15.24 5.73 6.13
N LEU A 91 14.28 4.83 6.32
CA LEU A 91 14.05 4.10 7.56
C LEU A 91 14.96 2.86 7.70
N GLY A 92 15.87 2.62 6.74
CA GLY A 92 16.78 1.47 6.75
C GLY A 92 16.13 0.14 6.35
N ILE A 93 14.97 0.19 5.69
CA ILE A 93 14.20 -0.99 5.26
C ILE A 93 14.39 -1.16 3.75
N ALA A 94 14.86 -2.33 3.34
CA ALA A 94 15.04 -2.65 1.94
C ALA A 94 13.69 -2.82 1.24
N ALA A 95 13.40 -1.93 0.30
CA ALA A 95 12.21 -1.98 -0.53
C ALA A 95 12.56 -1.54 -1.95
N HIS A 96 11.95 -2.14 -2.96
CA HIS A 96 12.13 -1.72 -4.34
C HIS A 96 10.82 -1.75 -5.12
N PRO A 97 10.60 -0.75 -5.99
CA PRO A 97 9.50 -0.80 -6.95
C PRO A 97 9.69 -1.95 -7.94
N VAL A 98 8.62 -2.65 -8.27
CA VAL A 98 8.58 -3.75 -9.23
C VAL A 98 7.40 -3.54 -10.16
N ALA A 99 7.61 -3.67 -11.48
CA ALA A 99 6.51 -3.66 -12.44
C ALA A 99 5.59 -4.85 -12.17
N ALA A 100 4.29 -4.65 -12.33
CA ALA A 100 3.30 -5.70 -12.14
C ALA A 100 2.09 -5.48 -13.06
N THR A 101 1.31 -6.53 -13.21
CA THR A 101 -0.07 -6.45 -13.69
C THR A 101 -0.99 -6.79 -12.54
N ALA A 102 -1.94 -5.92 -12.24
CA ALA A 102 -2.95 -6.14 -11.21
C ALA A 102 -4.30 -6.42 -11.87
N THR A 103 -4.86 -7.61 -11.66
CA THR A 103 -6.18 -7.98 -12.16
C THR A 103 -7.21 -7.82 -11.05
N VAL A 104 -8.15 -6.90 -11.23
CA VAL A 104 -9.28 -6.69 -10.31
C VAL A 104 -10.44 -7.55 -10.75
N TYR A 105 -10.87 -8.46 -9.89
CA TYR A 105 -12.06 -9.29 -10.10
C TYR A 105 -13.23 -8.73 -9.29
N GLN A 106 -14.32 -8.40 -9.98
CA GLN A 106 -15.59 -8.00 -9.38
C GLN A 106 -16.67 -9.04 -9.64
N ARG A 107 -17.38 -9.47 -8.60
CA ARG A 107 -18.50 -10.40 -8.73
C ARG A 107 -19.70 -9.68 -9.36
N VAL A 108 -20.25 -10.26 -10.42
CA VAL A 108 -21.42 -9.70 -11.12
C VAL A 108 -22.63 -10.55 -10.77
N ALA A 109 -23.49 -10.04 -9.88
CA ALA A 109 -24.66 -10.78 -9.39
C ALA A 109 -25.81 -10.85 -10.42
N ASN A 110 -25.92 -9.86 -11.32
CA ASN A 110 -27.11 -9.68 -12.19
C ASN A 110 -26.75 -9.44 -13.68
N GLY A 111 -25.63 -10.00 -14.15
CA GLY A 111 -25.22 -9.91 -15.55
C GLY A 111 -25.61 -11.14 -16.38
N PRO A 112 -25.60 -11.06 -17.72
CA PRO A 112 -25.81 -12.23 -18.59
C PRO A 112 -24.74 -13.32 -18.38
N LEU A 113 -23.59 -12.94 -17.82
CA LEU A 113 -22.57 -13.83 -17.29
C LEU A 113 -22.68 -13.81 -15.76
N GLN A 114 -23.29 -14.83 -15.16
CA GLN A 114 -23.12 -15.07 -13.73
C GLN A 114 -21.65 -15.44 -13.49
N GLY A 115 -20.90 -14.64 -12.74
CA GLY A 115 -19.46 -14.89 -12.53
C GLY A 115 -18.65 -13.68 -12.07
N TRP A 116 -17.35 -13.72 -12.34
CA TRP A 116 -16.41 -12.65 -12.07
C TRP A 116 -16.11 -11.87 -13.35
N LYS A 117 -16.19 -10.54 -13.28
CA LYS A 117 -15.63 -9.63 -14.29
C LYS A 117 -14.20 -9.28 -13.89
N ALA A 118 -13.25 -9.50 -14.78
CA ALA A 118 -11.85 -9.11 -14.59
C ALA A 118 -11.55 -7.79 -15.31
N THR A 119 -10.79 -6.91 -14.68
CA THR A 119 -10.22 -5.70 -15.29
C THR A 119 -8.76 -5.60 -14.91
N ASP A 120 -7.88 -5.49 -15.89
CA ASP A 120 -6.44 -5.35 -15.65
C ASP A 120 -6.04 -3.89 -15.45
N THR A 121 -5.09 -3.69 -14.54
CA THR A 121 -4.33 -2.46 -14.33
C THR A 121 -2.87 -2.80 -14.63
N GLY A 122 -2.30 -2.21 -15.68
CA GLY A 122 -0.99 -2.60 -16.20
C GLY A 122 -1.07 -3.55 -17.39
N SER A 123 -0.03 -3.56 -18.23
CA SER A 123 0.08 -4.49 -19.36
C SER A 123 0.77 -5.79 -18.94
N GLY A 124 0.07 -6.93 -19.13
CA GLY A 124 0.53 -8.24 -18.69
C GLY A 124 1.24 -9.09 -19.74
N ASP A 125 0.97 -8.86 -21.03
CA ASP A 125 1.45 -9.72 -22.12
C ASP A 125 2.59 -9.09 -22.93
N GLN A 126 2.89 -7.81 -22.68
CA GLN A 126 3.92 -7.04 -23.38
C GLN A 126 4.58 -6.04 -22.43
N ALA A 127 5.76 -5.56 -22.82
CA ALA A 127 6.42 -4.50 -22.06
C ALA A 127 5.52 -3.24 -22.00
N PRO A 128 5.37 -2.59 -20.84
CA PRO A 128 4.65 -1.33 -20.72
C PRO A 128 5.24 -0.25 -21.62
N VAL A 129 4.37 0.62 -22.12
CA VAL A 129 4.73 1.79 -22.91
C VAL A 129 4.81 3.00 -21.98
N VAL A 130 6.01 3.58 -21.86
CA VAL A 130 6.21 4.91 -21.25
C VAL A 130 6.22 5.94 -22.37
N THR A 131 5.34 6.93 -22.30
CA THR A 131 5.24 8.00 -23.30
C THR A 131 6.16 9.17 -22.96
N ASP A 132 6.49 9.98 -23.97
CA ASP A 132 7.28 11.21 -23.80
C ASP A 132 6.59 12.25 -22.89
N GLN A 133 5.29 12.10 -22.63
CA GLN A 133 4.52 12.95 -21.71
C GLN A 133 4.57 12.44 -20.26
N GLY A 134 5.43 11.46 -19.96
CA GLY A 134 5.57 10.92 -18.60
C GLY A 134 4.36 10.09 -18.15
N THR A 135 3.63 9.48 -19.08
CA THR A 135 2.54 8.55 -18.77
C THR A 135 2.94 7.11 -19.09
N THR A 136 2.26 6.15 -18.46
CA THR A 136 2.50 4.72 -18.70
C THR A 136 1.20 3.93 -18.66
N ASP A 137 1.12 2.88 -19.47
CA ASP A 137 0.03 1.88 -19.40
C ASP A 137 0.37 0.70 -18.47
N GLY A 138 1.57 0.72 -17.86
CA GLY A 138 2.00 -0.27 -16.89
C GLY A 138 1.54 0.03 -15.47
N HIS A 139 1.78 -0.92 -14.58
CA HIS A 139 1.53 -0.77 -13.15
C HIS A 139 2.76 -1.13 -12.33
N MET A 140 2.89 -0.57 -11.13
CA MET A 140 3.99 -0.85 -10.22
C MET A 140 3.47 -1.10 -8.81
N VAL A 141 4.16 -2.00 -8.14
CA VAL A 141 4.01 -2.30 -6.71
C VAL A 141 5.37 -2.16 -6.05
N ILE A 142 5.40 -2.29 -4.73
CA ILE A 142 6.63 -2.24 -3.94
C ILE A 142 6.84 -3.61 -3.35
N HIS A 143 8.04 -4.14 -3.55
CA HIS A 143 8.45 -5.41 -2.98
C HIS A 143 9.42 -5.15 -1.81
N VAL A 144 9.13 -5.76 -0.67
CA VAL A 144 9.95 -5.71 0.56
C VAL A 144 10.44 -7.14 0.83
N PRO A 145 11.69 -7.48 0.44
CA PRO A 145 12.21 -8.86 0.49
C PRO A 145 12.18 -9.49 1.87
N GLU A 146 12.46 -8.69 2.90
CA GLU A 146 12.42 -9.10 4.29
C GLU A 146 11.52 -8.11 5.04
N PRO A 147 10.36 -8.55 5.57
CA PRO A 147 9.98 -9.94 5.86
C PRO A 147 9.25 -10.69 4.73
N GLY A 148 9.18 -10.14 3.50
CA GLY A 148 8.41 -10.73 2.41
C GLY A 148 7.03 -10.10 2.30
N LEU A 149 6.97 -8.90 1.72
CA LEU A 149 5.72 -8.17 1.51
C LEU A 149 5.63 -7.62 0.08
N VAL A 150 4.41 -7.54 -0.44
CA VAL A 150 4.04 -6.74 -1.60
C VAL A 150 3.10 -5.64 -1.14
N ILE A 151 3.45 -4.39 -1.44
CA ILE A 151 2.65 -3.22 -1.12
C ILE A 151 2.16 -2.59 -2.42
N ASP A 152 0.86 -2.39 -2.54
CA ASP A 152 0.27 -1.60 -3.61
C ASP A 152 -0.57 -0.47 -3.03
N ALA A 153 0.02 0.73 -3.06
CA ALA A 153 -0.63 1.94 -2.62
C ALA A 153 -1.59 2.52 -3.66
N THR A 154 -1.44 2.16 -4.94
CA THR A 154 -2.16 2.83 -6.04
C THR A 154 -3.27 2.00 -6.67
N ILE A 155 -3.38 0.71 -6.33
CA ILE A 155 -4.51 -0.13 -6.77
C ILE A 155 -5.88 0.46 -6.42
N VAL A 156 -5.94 1.22 -5.33
CA VAL A 156 -7.13 1.94 -4.85
C VAL A 156 -7.62 3.01 -5.81
N GLN A 157 -6.79 3.39 -6.79
CA GLN A 157 -7.13 4.31 -7.87
C GLN A 157 -7.78 3.60 -9.07
N ASN A 158 -7.77 2.27 -9.12
CA ASN A 158 -8.56 1.52 -10.10
C ASN A 158 -10.05 1.86 -9.93
N LEU A 159 -10.74 2.21 -11.01
CA LEU A 159 -12.10 2.74 -10.96
C LEU A 159 -13.08 1.84 -10.20
N THR A 160 -12.96 0.51 -10.32
CA THR A 160 -13.83 -0.43 -9.60
C THR A 160 -13.62 -0.38 -8.10
N ILE A 161 -12.36 -0.30 -7.65
CA ILE A 161 -12.02 -0.21 -6.22
C ILE A 161 -12.35 1.17 -5.69
N LEU A 162 -12.06 2.22 -6.46
CA LEU A 162 -12.34 3.60 -6.11
C LEU A 162 -13.84 3.83 -5.92
N GLU A 163 -14.68 3.31 -6.82
CA GLU A 163 -16.15 3.35 -6.68
C GLU A 163 -16.61 2.63 -5.40
N ALA A 164 -16.06 1.45 -5.09
CA ALA A 164 -16.34 0.76 -3.83
C ALA A 164 -15.90 1.58 -2.61
N ALA A 165 -14.77 2.28 -2.71
CA ALA A 165 -14.20 3.08 -1.64
C ALA A 165 -15.05 4.30 -1.24
N TYR A 166 -15.81 4.86 -2.18
CA TYR A 166 -16.79 5.91 -1.87
C TYR A 166 -17.97 5.41 -1.01
N HIS A 167 -18.27 4.11 -1.05
CA HIS A 167 -19.29 3.50 -0.21
C HIS A 167 -18.71 2.93 1.10
N ASN A 168 -17.45 2.51 1.09
CA ASN A 168 -16.73 2.01 2.24
C ASN A 168 -15.25 2.40 2.17
N VAL A 169 -14.85 3.38 2.99
CA VAL A 169 -13.47 3.90 3.02
C VAL A 169 -12.39 2.83 3.25
N GLY A 170 -12.75 1.67 3.80
CA GLY A 170 -11.78 0.58 3.95
C GLY A 170 -11.26 0.01 2.62
N TYR A 171 -11.91 0.28 1.48
CA TYR A 171 -11.42 -0.11 0.15
C TYR A 171 -10.39 0.90 -0.40
N SER A 172 -10.27 2.11 0.18
CA SER A 172 -9.23 3.07 -0.22
C SER A 172 -7.87 2.81 0.44
N VAL A 173 -7.79 1.81 1.32
CA VAL A 173 -6.57 1.48 2.06
C VAL A 173 -5.58 0.78 1.12
N PRO A 174 -4.30 1.23 1.08
CA PRO A 174 -3.21 0.49 0.44
C PRO A 174 -3.21 -0.99 0.80
N THR A 175 -3.01 -1.85 -0.19
CA THR A 175 -2.88 -3.29 0.05
C THR A 175 -1.46 -3.63 0.46
N VAL A 176 -1.32 -4.52 1.45
CA VAL A 176 -0.03 -4.97 1.99
C VAL A 176 -0.15 -6.46 2.25
N GLU A 177 0.38 -7.26 1.33
CA GLU A 177 0.25 -8.71 1.34
C GLU A 177 1.55 -9.41 1.71
N LEU A 178 1.43 -10.45 2.54
CA LEU A 178 2.53 -11.32 2.90
C LEU A 178 2.81 -12.30 1.76
N ILE A 179 4.10 -12.43 1.45
CA ILE A 179 4.64 -13.39 0.49
C ILE A 179 5.83 -14.12 1.13
N PRO A 180 6.32 -15.22 0.55
CA PRO A 180 7.57 -15.81 1.00
C PRO A 180 8.72 -14.77 0.98
N PRO A 181 9.56 -14.72 2.04
CA PRO A 181 10.73 -13.83 2.04
C PRO A 181 11.69 -14.14 0.89
N GLY A 182 12.40 -13.12 0.41
CA GLY A 182 13.45 -13.25 -0.59
C GLY A 182 13.12 -12.54 -1.90
N PRO A 183 13.45 -13.12 -3.07
CA PRO A 183 13.19 -12.49 -4.37
C PRO A 183 11.69 -12.39 -4.66
N ALA A 184 11.33 -11.46 -5.56
CA ALA A 184 9.93 -11.28 -5.96
C ALA A 184 9.33 -12.60 -6.47
N PRO A 185 8.11 -12.96 -6.04
CA PRO A 185 7.49 -14.23 -6.41
C PRO A 185 7.20 -14.29 -7.90
N VAL A 186 7.31 -15.50 -8.45
CA VAL A 186 6.86 -15.82 -9.82
C VAL A 186 5.37 -16.13 -9.83
N GLU A 187 4.83 -16.63 -8.72
CA GLU A 187 3.40 -16.91 -8.57
C GLU A 187 2.60 -15.64 -8.29
N PRO A 188 1.32 -15.58 -8.71
CA PRO A 188 0.48 -14.42 -8.47
C PRO A 188 0.21 -14.24 -6.97
N VAL A 189 0.28 -13.00 -6.50
CA VAL A 189 -0.11 -12.62 -5.15
C VAL A 189 -1.60 -12.31 -5.16
N GLU A 190 -2.40 -12.86 -4.25
CA GLU A 190 -3.85 -12.60 -4.18
C GLU A 190 -4.21 -11.85 -2.91
N PHE A 191 -5.07 -10.83 -3.05
CA PHE A 191 -5.75 -10.16 -1.95
C PHE A 191 -7.26 -10.21 -2.14
N VAL A 192 -7.99 -10.50 -1.05
CA VAL A 192 -9.45 -10.56 -1.05
C VAL A 192 -9.98 -9.45 -0.15
N TYR A 193 -10.66 -8.46 -0.73
CA TYR A 193 -11.37 -7.45 0.05
C TYR A 193 -12.57 -8.08 0.76
N ASP A 194 -13.37 -8.83 0.00
CA ASP A 194 -14.52 -9.62 0.47
C ASP A 194 -15.02 -10.61 -0.61
N GLU A 195 -16.24 -11.14 -0.44
CA GLU A 195 -16.88 -12.08 -1.38
C GLU A 195 -17.23 -11.49 -2.76
N SER A 196 -17.11 -10.18 -2.93
CA SER A 196 -17.50 -9.43 -4.13
C SER A 196 -16.31 -8.83 -4.88
N LEU A 197 -15.16 -8.71 -4.24
CA LEU A 197 -13.99 -8.03 -4.79
C LEU A 197 -12.67 -8.65 -4.32
N ARG A 198 -11.79 -8.95 -5.29
CA ARG A 198 -10.43 -9.41 -5.05
C ARG A 198 -9.48 -8.88 -6.11
N VAL A 199 -8.19 -8.91 -5.82
CA VAL A 199 -7.12 -8.47 -6.73
C VAL A 199 -6.04 -9.53 -6.76
N THR A 200 -5.47 -9.77 -7.93
CA THR A 200 -4.24 -10.55 -8.08
C THR A 200 -3.15 -9.70 -8.70
N TRP A 201 -1.92 -9.84 -8.23
CA TRP A 201 -0.74 -9.20 -8.81
C TRP A 201 0.19 -10.25 -9.41
N HIS A 202 0.56 -10.03 -10.65
CA HIS A 202 1.63 -10.76 -11.33
C HIS A 202 2.85 -9.84 -11.39
N LEU A 203 3.89 -10.13 -10.62
CA LEU A 203 5.10 -9.33 -10.59
C LEU A 203 5.96 -9.64 -11.81
N GLN A 204 6.44 -8.60 -12.48
CA GLN A 204 7.08 -8.64 -13.80
C GLN A 204 8.39 -7.88 -13.76
N ALA A 205 9.33 -8.38 -12.94
CA ALA A 205 10.61 -7.72 -12.67
C ALA A 205 11.41 -7.37 -13.94
N GLN A 206 11.24 -8.13 -15.02
CA GLN A 206 11.85 -7.88 -16.32
C GLN A 206 11.42 -6.54 -16.95
N TRP A 207 10.29 -5.95 -16.54
CA TRP A 207 9.77 -4.69 -17.07
C TRP A 207 9.94 -3.51 -16.13
N THR A 208 10.45 -3.73 -14.92
CA THR A 208 10.74 -2.66 -13.95
C THR A 208 11.66 -1.60 -14.55
N GLY A 209 12.68 -2.00 -15.32
CA GLY A 209 13.58 -1.07 -16.00
C GLY A 209 12.88 -0.17 -17.02
N THR A 210 11.86 -0.69 -17.72
CA THR A 210 11.06 0.09 -18.67
C THR A 210 10.21 1.13 -17.94
N MET A 211 9.53 0.72 -16.86
CA MET A 211 8.72 1.63 -16.04
C MET A 211 9.56 2.75 -15.41
N ASN A 212 10.79 2.43 -14.99
CA ASN A 212 11.70 3.38 -14.37
C ASN A 212 12.19 4.47 -15.33
N ARG A 213 12.05 4.32 -16.66
CA ARG A 213 12.40 5.39 -17.61
C ARG A 213 11.59 6.66 -17.42
N LEU A 214 10.43 6.58 -16.76
CA LEU A 214 9.66 7.75 -16.34
C LEU A 214 10.47 8.68 -15.41
N LEU A 215 11.49 8.15 -14.71
CA LEU A 215 12.41 8.92 -13.88
C LEU A 215 13.70 9.34 -14.61
N ASP A 216 13.80 9.09 -15.92
CA ASP A 216 14.85 9.72 -16.74
C ASP A 216 14.60 11.23 -16.87
N ASP A 217 13.36 11.67 -16.65
CA ASP A 217 13.02 13.06 -16.40
C ASP A 217 13.49 13.50 -14.99
N GLU A 218 14.40 14.48 -14.96
CA GLU A 218 15.03 14.95 -13.73
C GLU A 218 14.07 15.71 -12.79
N GLU A 219 12.95 16.25 -13.27
CA GLU A 219 11.91 16.84 -12.43
C GLU A 219 11.11 15.74 -11.71
N LEU A 220 10.69 14.71 -12.43
CA LEU A 220 9.95 13.58 -11.88
C LEU A 220 10.81 12.79 -10.87
N LYS A 221 12.10 12.62 -11.17
CA LYS A 221 13.08 12.03 -10.25
C LYS A 221 13.24 12.85 -8.97
N ARG A 222 13.37 14.17 -9.06
CA ARG A 222 13.41 15.06 -7.89
C ARG A 222 12.13 14.96 -7.07
N LEU A 223 10.97 14.93 -7.73
CA LEU A 223 9.67 14.79 -7.07
C LEU A 223 9.56 13.47 -6.32
N ALA A 224 10.07 12.38 -6.89
CA ALA A 224 10.12 11.09 -6.23
C ALA A 224 11.05 11.11 -5.00
N GLN A 225 12.23 11.70 -5.11
CA GLN A 225 13.20 11.81 -4.01
C GLN A 225 12.71 12.72 -2.88
N HIS A 226 12.22 13.92 -3.20
CA HIS A 226 11.67 14.84 -2.20
C HIS A 226 10.44 14.24 -1.51
N GLY A 227 9.57 13.58 -2.29
CA GLY A 227 8.41 12.87 -1.76
C GLY A 227 8.80 11.72 -0.82
N ALA A 228 9.88 10.99 -1.12
CA ALA A 228 10.41 9.93 -0.25
C ALA A 228 10.87 10.47 1.11
N THR A 229 11.71 11.51 1.14
CA THR A 229 12.16 12.12 2.40
C THR A 229 10.98 12.66 3.20
N SER A 230 10.05 13.32 2.52
CA SER A 230 8.86 13.89 3.14
C SER A 230 7.94 12.82 3.73
N LEU A 231 7.71 11.70 3.03
CA LEU A 231 6.92 10.57 3.53
C LEU A 231 7.60 9.86 4.71
N ALA A 232 8.92 9.69 4.67
CA ALA A 232 9.67 9.11 5.80
C ALA A 232 9.49 9.96 7.07
N ARG A 233 9.50 11.29 6.93
CA ARG A 233 9.28 12.20 8.06
C ARG A 233 7.88 12.07 8.64
N ASP A 234 6.86 12.02 7.80
CA ASP A 234 5.48 11.81 8.27
C ASP A 234 5.34 10.45 8.96
N ALA A 235 5.86 9.37 8.38
CA ALA A 235 5.85 8.05 9.00
C ALA A 235 6.53 8.04 10.38
N LEU A 236 7.66 8.75 10.54
CA LEU A 236 8.31 8.92 11.85
C LEU A 236 7.43 9.70 12.83
N ASN A 237 6.75 10.76 12.38
CA ASN A 237 5.83 11.53 13.23
C ASN A 237 4.68 10.65 13.73
N GLU A 238 4.09 9.84 12.86
CA GLU A 238 3.02 8.90 13.23
C GLU A 238 3.54 7.85 14.24
N MET A 239 4.72 7.28 14.01
CA MET A 239 5.33 6.33 14.96
C MET A 239 5.66 6.98 16.31
N ASN A 240 6.14 8.22 16.32
CA ASN A 240 6.35 8.97 17.57
C ASN A 240 5.02 9.21 18.31
N GLY A 241 3.96 9.54 17.59
CA GLY A 241 2.61 9.66 18.15
C GLY A 241 2.16 8.36 18.80
N LEU A 242 2.33 7.22 18.12
CA LEU A 242 2.04 5.90 18.69
C LEU A 242 2.79 5.67 20.02
N LEU A 243 4.09 5.96 20.06
CA LEU A 243 4.90 5.77 21.28
C LEU A 243 4.50 6.70 22.45
N GLN A 244 3.93 7.88 22.16
CA GLN A 244 3.49 8.84 23.17
C GLN A 244 2.10 8.52 23.73
N ASP A 245 1.16 8.14 22.87
CA ASP A 245 -0.24 7.94 23.23
C ASP A 245 -0.49 6.56 23.87
N GLU A 246 0.20 5.52 23.38
CA GLU A 246 0.13 4.16 23.91
C GLU A 246 1.52 3.52 23.74
N PRO A 247 2.36 3.40 24.79
CA PRO A 247 3.78 3.05 24.64
C PRO A 247 4.01 1.65 24.06
N ARG A 248 3.96 1.55 22.73
CA ARG A 248 4.21 0.39 21.88
C ARG A 248 5.72 0.14 21.77
N LEU A 249 6.35 -0.17 22.90
CA LEU A 249 7.79 -0.44 22.96
C LEU A 249 8.21 -1.64 22.11
N ASP A 250 7.26 -2.50 21.71
CA ASP A 250 7.48 -3.59 20.76
C ASP A 250 7.83 -3.10 19.33
N VAL A 251 7.67 -1.81 19.04
CA VAL A 251 8.15 -1.20 17.78
C VAL A 251 9.68 -1.08 17.78
N LEU A 252 10.29 -0.91 18.96
CA LEU A 252 11.73 -0.69 19.10
C LEU A 252 12.51 -2.00 19.11
N GLY A 253 13.78 -1.95 18.70
CA GLY A 253 14.73 -3.06 18.78
C GLY A 253 14.69 -4.01 17.59
N HIS A 254 13.85 -3.72 16.59
CA HIS A 254 13.74 -4.51 15.36
C HIS A 254 14.43 -3.85 14.17
N HIS A 255 14.48 -2.53 14.13
CA HIS A 255 15.00 -1.74 13.01
C HIS A 255 15.97 -0.68 13.52
N ARG A 256 17.27 -0.97 13.44
CA ARG A 256 18.31 -0.11 14.03
C ARG A 256 18.22 1.36 13.59
N GLN A 257 17.94 1.60 12.31
CA GLN A 257 17.84 2.95 11.76
C GLN A 257 16.57 3.67 12.28
N VAL A 258 15.44 2.97 12.33
CA VAL A 258 14.19 3.50 12.91
C VAL A 258 14.40 3.84 14.38
N ASP A 259 15.00 2.95 15.17
CA ASP A 259 15.30 3.20 16.58
C ASP A 259 16.17 4.46 16.74
N ALA A 260 17.21 4.60 15.93
CA ALA A 260 18.10 5.76 15.96
C ALA A 260 17.38 7.06 15.59
N LEU A 261 16.41 7.02 14.67
CA LEU A 261 15.60 8.18 14.28
C LEU A 261 14.58 8.56 15.36
N LEU A 262 13.85 7.58 15.90
CA LEU A 262 12.85 7.80 16.96
C LEU A 262 13.48 8.28 18.27
N LEU A 263 14.68 7.80 18.61
CA LEU A 263 15.43 8.24 19.78
C LEU A 263 16.20 9.55 19.57
N GLY A 264 16.15 10.14 18.38
CA GLY A 264 16.86 11.39 18.06
C GLY A 264 18.39 11.26 17.98
N ASN A 265 18.90 10.03 17.84
CA ASN A 265 20.34 9.75 17.68
C ASN A 265 20.83 10.02 16.24
N THR A 266 19.90 10.07 15.28
CA THR A 266 20.16 10.41 13.88
C THR A 266 19.01 11.28 13.35
N ALA A 267 19.21 11.92 12.22
CA ALA A 267 18.18 12.70 11.54
C ALA A 267 18.01 12.23 10.09
N LEU A 268 16.79 12.36 9.57
CA LEU A 268 16.56 12.27 8.13
C LEU A 268 17.29 13.41 7.40
N PRO A 269 17.62 13.24 6.11
CA PRO A 269 18.11 14.33 5.28
C PRO A 269 17.18 15.56 5.34
N ALA A 270 17.76 16.75 5.19
CA ALA A 270 16.98 17.96 4.99
C ALA A 270 16.12 17.82 3.72
N CYS A 271 14.91 18.38 3.75
CA CYS A 271 14.14 18.56 2.53
C CYS A 271 14.61 19.87 1.90
N ASP A 272 15.42 19.79 0.86
CA ASP A 272 15.68 20.91 -0.04
C ASP A 272 14.48 21.13 -0.99
#